data_AF-A0A4V2B987-F1
#
_entry.id   AF-A0A4V2B987-F1
#
_cell.length_a   1.000
_cell.length_b   1.000
_cell.length_c   1.000
_cell.angle_alpha   90.00
_cell.angle_beta   90.00
_cell.angle_gamma   90.00
#
_symmetry.space_group_name_H-M   'P 1'
#
loop_
_entity.id
_entity.type
_entity.pdbx_description
1 polymer ?
#
loop_
_entity_poly.entity_id
_entity_poly.type
_entity_poly.pdbx_seq_one_letter_code
_entity_poly.pdbx_strand_id
1 'polypeptide(L)'
;MINNLGAIEDKNGNFTYAIQGTPGNSQSLFAPIGGRVLWNNGAVVDGNQVKVVLDQVNGLETEGTYIGTLSLPDLQVVGTPDKSYDKINCIMQDGEYNYIYYGESPGTFERYTKLARVKKGSLHSQIPWEYYSNDGTWSASKDNAKRLISGAVASHVMKLGEGSYVMNAVPNLSDEIVVWFATNPAGPWINRTVVYKTPAREAVLSYFGHIDAGSGKDGVYTFTYSSYPFIDDPFAMQLNDKGVYTIHYAKANLLELSPFQPKKQLDSLTSYSVVPLGRDVVLKWTTAQTGHDHFEVEESRDQYSWTTVATVAGGSGNSYRTTMKNPAPGMVYYRLKLYNADKEVTTLQTVKYNVAPNASFLAYDAVAVGNRVKITFRTSIELLNPGFVLGRSAVMSSDLSNWVKLADIEGAGTKNTYTDYEFYDENPLNGINYYAMVYWKDGKEAYTSLRTVDMTSIPGITKTNTATVTTFDVYPNPSKGKVQFALKGYTGGDITVTLSDLFGKTIGKETFKVNSTETYILQARPSAGTYVVNVTGTGLSKSAKVILQ
;
A
#
# COMPACT_ATOMS: atom_id res chain seq x y z
N MET A 1 8.63 -26.93 -37.44
CA MET A 1 9.65 -26.95 -36.38
C MET A 1 9.22 -26.00 -35.27
N ILE A 2 9.47 -26.37 -34.02
CA ILE A 2 9.27 -25.51 -32.84
C ILE A 2 10.51 -24.62 -32.74
N ASN A 3 10.34 -23.30 -32.75
CA ASN A 3 11.46 -22.35 -32.75
C ASN A 3 11.81 -21.83 -31.35
N ASN A 4 10.87 -21.92 -30.42
CA ASN A 4 11.07 -21.64 -29.01
C ASN A 4 10.07 -22.46 -28.17
N LEU A 5 10.52 -22.87 -26.98
CA LEU A 5 9.76 -23.58 -25.97
C LEU A 5 10.31 -23.26 -24.58
N GLY A 6 9.55 -23.57 -23.53
CA GLY A 6 10.04 -23.64 -22.15
C GLY A 6 10.09 -25.08 -21.66
N ALA A 7 11.11 -25.43 -20.88
CA ALA A 7 11.16 -26.67 -20.10
C ALA A 7 11.05 -26.31 -18.61
N ILE A 8 10.23 -27.04 -17.88
CA ILE A 8 9.92 -26.78 -16.47
C ILE A 8 10.27 -28.03 -15.67
N GLU A 9 11.15 -27.88 -14.70
CA GLU A 9 11.41 -28.87 -13.67
C GLU A 9 10.64 -28.48 -12.40
N ASP A 10 9.76 -29.37 -11.92
CA ASP A 10 9.08 -29.14 -10.65
C ASP A 10 9.99 -29.49 -9.44
N LYS A 11 9.52 -29.18 -8.23
CA LYS A 11 10.25 -29.46 -6.98
C LYS A 11 10.57 -30.94 -6.73
N ASN A 12 9.92 -31.86 -7.47
CA ASN A 12 10.14 -33.29 -7.37
C ASN A 12 11.03 -33.82 -8.51
N GLY A 13 11.55 -32.92 -9.37
CA GLY A 13 12.36 -33.29 -10.54
C GLY A 13 11.56 -33.74 -11.75
N ASN A 14 10.24 -33.53 -11.78
CA ASN A 14 9.44 -33.86 -12.96
C ASN A 14 9.56 -32.77 -14.02
N PHE A 15 9.79 -33.19 -15.27
CA PHE A 15 9.90 -32.29 -16.41
C PHE A 15 8.58 -32.17 -17.18
N THR A 16 8.18 -30.94 -17.47
CA THR A 16 7.10 -30.61 -18.40
C THR A 16 7.55 -29.55 -19.39
N TYR A 17 6.76 -29.33 -20.46
CA TYR A 17 7.06 -28.34 -21.49
C TYR A 17 5.98 -27.27 -21.57
N ALA A 18 6.39 -26.01 -21.66
CA ALA A 18 5.55 -24.90 -22.09
C ALA A 18 5.71 -24.72 -23.60
N ILE A 19 4.71 -25.18 -24.35
CA ILE A 19 4.59 -25.07 -25.80
C ILE A 19 3.12 -24.83 -26.16
N GLN A 20 2.87 -24.35 -27.37
CA GLN A 20 1.51 -24.27 -27.90
C GLN A 20 1.13 -25.54 -28.68
N GLY A 21 -0.16 -25.73 -28.91
CA GLY A 21 -0.69 -26.86 -29.70
C GLY A 21 -0.89 -28.14 -28.88
N THR A 22 -1.09 -29.24 -29.60
CA THR A 22 -1.35 -30.58 -29.02
C THR A 22 -0.24 -31.56 -29.42
N PRO A 23 -0.08 -32.70 -28.72
CA PRO A 23 0.81 -33.76 -29.18
C PRO A 23 0.51 -34.14 -30.65
N GLY A 24 1.53 -34.10 -31.51
CA GLY A 24 1.39 -34.32 -32.96
C GLY A 24 1.10 -33.05 -33.79
N ASN A 25 0.72 -31.94 -33.16
CA ASN A 25 0.53 -30.62 -33.79
C ASN A 25 1.09 -29.49 -32.91
N SER A 26 2.30 -29.67 -32.40
CA SER A 26 2.96 -28.73 -31.50
C SER A 26 3.46 -27.48 -32.22
N GLN A 27 3.34 -26.34 -31.56
CA GLN A 27 3.71 -25.01 -32.04
C GLN A 27 4.68 -24.33 -31.06
N SER A 28 5.37 -23.28 -31.56
CA SER A 28 6.29 -22.50 -30.72
C SER A 28 5.54 -21.83 -29.57
N LEU A 29 6.18 -21.71 -28.41
CA LEU A 29 5.58 -21.06 -27.24
C LEU A 29 5.16 -19.61 -27.56
N PHE A 30 6.03 -18.85 -28.22
CA PHE A 30 5.74 -17.56 -28.82
C PHE A 30 5.76 -17.68 -30.34
N ALA A 31 4.67 -17.21 -30.98
CA ALA A 31 4.53 -17.23 -32.42
C ALA A 31 5.51 -16.26 -33.11
N PRO A 32 5.93 -16.56 -34.35
CA PRO A 32 6.71 -15.63 -35.17
C PRO A 32 6.06 -14.25 -35.32
N ILE A 33 6.88 -13.18 -35.28
CA ILE A 33 6.44 -11.81 -35.55
C ILE A 33 6.91 -11.42 -36.94
N GLY A 34 6.01 -10.91 -37.79
CA GLY A 34 6.35 -10.54 -39.17
C GLY A 34 6.91 -11.71 -40.01
N GLY A 35 6.53 -12.95 -39.69
CA GLY A 35 7.06 -14.16 -40.34
C GLY A 35 8.46 -14.58 -39.89
N ARG A 36 9.08 -13.86 -38.94
CA ARG A 36 10.41 -14.15 -38.40
C ARG A 36 10.31 -14.88 -37.07
N VAL A 37 11.19 -15.87 -36.88
CA VAL A 37 11.22 -16.68 -35.66
C VAL A 37 11.81 -15.89 -34.49
N LEU A 38 11.44 -16.30 -33.28
CA LEU A 38 11.88 -15.68 -32.03
C LEU A 38 12.77 -16.66 -31.26
N TRP A 39 13.99 -16.24 -30.91
CA TRP A 39 14.93 -16.95 -30.04
C TRP A 39 14.88 -16.41 -28.62
N ASN A 40 15.01 -17.28 -27.63
CA ASN A 40 15.01 -16.89 -26.22
C ASN A 40 16.37 -16.31 -25.81
N ASN A 41 16.38 -15.21 -25.04
CA ASN A 41 17.61 -14.57 -24.59
C ASN A 41 17.55 -14.10 -23.11
N GLY A 42 16.92 -14.93 -22.27
CA GLY A 42 16.79 -14.71 -20.83
C GLY A 42 15.36 -14.37 -20.38
N ALA A 43 15.15 -14.35 -19.07
CA ALA A 43 13.86 -14.03 -18.48
C ALA A 43 14.00 -13.44 -17.07
N VAL A 44 12.99 -12.69 -16.62
CA VAL A 44 12.86 -12.18 -15.26
C VAL A 44 11.44 -12.39 -14.74
N VAL A 45 11.28 -12.46 -13.42
CA VAL A 45 9.96 -12.55 -12.77
C VAL A 45 9.53 -11.15 -12.37
N ASP A 46 8.35 -10.74 -12.82
CA ASP A 46 7.72 -9.47 -12.46
C ASP A 46 6.31 -9.77 -11.91
N GLY A 47 6.17 -9.73 -10.58
CA GLY A 47 4.91 -10.04 -9.90
C GLY A 47 4.49 -11.50 -10.10
N ASN A 48 3.31 -11.72 -10.68
CA ASN A 48 2.78 -13.06 -11.02
C ASN A 48 3.03 -13.43 -12.49
N GLN A 49 4.08 -12.89 -13.12
CA GLN A 49 4.40 -13.12 -14.51
C GLN A 49 5.90 -13.36 -14.71
N VAL A 50 6.23 -14.09 -15.78
CA VAL A 50 7.59 -14.17 -16.31
C VAL A 50 7.67 -13.32 -17.57
N LYS A 51 8.61 -12.37 -17.60
CA LYS A 51 8.97 -11.60 -18.79
C LYS A 51 10.13 -12.31 -19.49
N VAL A 52 9.92 -12.72 -20.74
CA VAL A 52 10.88 -13.49 -21.54
C VAL A 52 11.44 -12.57 -22.63
N VAL A 53 12.77 -12.46 -22.69
CA VAL A 53 13.46 -11.73 -23.76
C VAL A 53 13.50 -12.60 -25.02
N LEU A 54 13.04 -12.03 -26.13
CA LEU A 54 12.85 -12.72 -27.41
C LEU A 54 13.55 -11.94 -28.52
N ASP A 55 14.58 -12.51 -29.12
CA ASP A 55 15.26 -11.93 -30.27
C ASP A 55 14.61 -12.42 -31.56
N GLN A 56 14.09 -11.48 -32.36
CA GLN A 56 13.58 -11.72 -33.69
C GLN A 56 14.76 -11.84 -34.66
N VAL A 57 14.90 -13.00 -35.29
CA VAL A 57 16.06 -13.32 -36.11
C VAL A 57 15.73 -13.53 -37.59
N ASN A 58 16.67 -13.11 -38.44
CA ASN A 58 16.70 -13.37 -39.87
C ASN A 58 18.08 -13.96 -40.22
N GLY A 59 18.15 -15.28 -40.30
CA GLY A 59 19.44 -15.97 -40.36
C GLY A 59 20.22 -15.77 -39.06
N LEU A 60 21.42 -15.17 -39.17
CA LEU A 60 22.28 -14.85 -38.02
C LEU A 60 22.13 -13.40 -37.52
N GLU A 61 21.27 -12.61 -38.15
CA GLU A 61 21.04 -11.21 -37.77
C GLU A 61 19.83 -11.08 -36.84
N THR A 62 19.97 -10.22 -35.82
CA THR A 62 18.86 -9.81 -34.95
C THR A 62 18.21 -8.55 -35.51
N GLU A 63 16.95 -8.65 -35.96
CA GLU A 63 16.19 -7.52 -36.50
C GLU A 63 15.46 -6.73 -35.40
N GLY A 64 15.23 -7.35 -34.25
CA GLY A 64 14.64 -6.69 -33.09
C GLY A 64 14.64 -7.57 -31.84
N THR A 65 14.50 -6.95 -30.69
CA THR A 65 14.29 -7.62 -29.40
C THR A 65 12.87 -7.32 -28.92
N TYR A 66 12.22 -8.33 -28.35
CA TYR A 66 10.84 -8.30 -27.87
C TYR A 66 10.77 -8.90 -26.46
N ILE A 67 9.70 -8.60 -25.73
CA ILE A 67 9.41 -9.08 -24.39
C ILE A 67 8.10 -9.87 -24.45
N GLY A 68 8.21 -11.20 -24.41
CA GLY A 68 7.08 -12.09 -24.21
C GLY A 68 6.67 -12.11 -22.74
N THR A 69 5.39 -12.41 -22.48
CA THR A 69 4.88 -12.54 -21.11
C THR A 69 4.25 -13.92 -20.93
N LEU A 70 4.60 -14.61 -19.85
CA LEU A 70 3.95 -15.83 -19.37
C LEU A 70 3.30 -15.58 -18.00
N SER A 71 2.13 -16.15 -17.75
CA SER A 71 1.49 -16.14 -16.43
C SER A 71 2.22 -17.04 -15.44
N LEU A 72 2.11 -16.76 -14.14
CA LEU A 72 2.45 -17.70 -13.08
C LEU A 72 1.19 -18.09 -12.30
N PRO A 73 1.06 -19.37 -11.88
CA PRO A 73 2.05 -20.44 -12.02
C PRO A 73 1.99 -21.20 -13.36
N ASP A 74 0.96 -20.98 -14.18
CA ASP A 74 0.61 -21.89 -15.29
C ASP A 74 1.42 -21.71 -16.59
N LEU A 75 2.27 -20.68 -16.67
CA LEU A 75 3.15 -20.36 -17.81
C LEU A 75 2.41 -20.22 -19.13
N GLN A 76 1.18 -19.71 -19.09
CA GLN A 76 0.40 -19.43 -20.30
C GLN A 76 0.83 -18.10 -20.90
N VAL A 77 0.90 -18.04 -22.23
CA VAL A 77 1.22 -16.80 -22.95
C VAL A 77 0.18 -15.74 -22.68
N VAL A 78 0.62 -14.56 -22.29
CA VAL A 78 -0.22 -13.38 -22.04
C VAL A 78 0.02 -12.36 -23.15
N GLY A 79 -0.97 -12.19 -24.02
CA GLY A 79 -0.92 -11.22 -25.11
C GLY A 79 0.12 -11.54 -26.18
N THR A 80 0.49 -10.52 -26.96
CA THR A 80 1.56 -10.59 -27.96
C THR A 80 2.86 -10.04 -27.39
N PRO A 81 4.04 -10.57 -27.74
CA PRO A 81 5.30 -9.98 -27.31
C PRO A 81 5.43 -8.51 -27.74
N ASP A 82 5.83 -7.66 -26.80
CA ASP A 82 6.04 -6.23 -27.03
C ASP A 82 7.47 -5.95 -27.45
N LYS A 83 7.71 -5.01 -28.36
CA LYS A 83 9.08 -4.65 -28.74
C LYS A 83 9.84 -4.07 -27.54
N SER A 84 11.08 -4.45 -27.27
CA SER A 84 11.86 -3.84 -26.19
C SER A 84 12.29 -2.40 -26.54
N TYR A 85 12.60 -1.60 -25.52
CA TYR A 85 13.10 -0.23 -25.71
C TYR A 85 14.41 -0.17 -26.51
N ASP A 86 15.33 -1.10 -26.22
CA ASP A 86 16.57 -1.31 -26.96
C ASP A 86 16.95 -2.81 -26.92
N LYS A 87 18.07 -3.18 -27.55
CA LYS A 87 18.59 -4.55 -27.58
C LYS A 87 18.93 -5.06 -26.17
N ILE A 88 18.60 -6.32 -25.90
CA ILE A 88 18.97 -7.04 -24.67
C ILE A 88 19.79 -8.25 -25.08
N ASN A 89 21.04 -8.34 -24.61
CA ASN A 89 21.85 -9.55 -24.77
C ASN A 89 21.79 -10.46 -23.55
N CYS A 90 21.62 -9.87 -22.37
CA CYS A 90 21.47 -10.59 -21.12
C CYS A 90 20.70 -9.71 -20.15
N ILE A 91 19.82 -10.32 -19.35
CA ILE A 91 19.05 -9.64 -18.31
C ILE A 91 19.29 -10.32 -16.96
N MET A 92 19.49 -9.53 -15.92
CA MET A 92 19.64 -9.99 -14.54
C MET A 92 18.79 -9.13 -13.63
N GLN A 93 17.97 -9.76 -12.80
CA GLN A 93 17.15 -9.05 -11.83
C GLN A 93 17.83 -9.05 -10.44
N ASP A 94 18.02 -7.87 -9.83
CA ASP A 94 18.57 -7.74 -8.46
C ASP A 94 18.10 -6.44 -7.79
N GLY A 95 17.89 -6.47 -6.47
CA GLY A 95 17.40 -5.32 -5.70
C GLY A 95 16.05 -4.79 -6.21
N GLU A 96 16.01 -3.54 -6.66
CA GLU A 96 14.82 -2.87 -7.24
C GLU A 96 14.82 -2.83 -8.78
N TYR A 97 15.84 -3.40 -9.43
CA TYR A 97 16.08 -3.21 -10.85
C TYR A 97 16.15 -4.52 -11.65
N ASN A 98 15.78 -4.41 -12.92
CA ASN A 98 16.20 -5.29 -13.99
C ASN A 98 17.43 -4.66 -14.65
N TYR A 99 18.59 -5.29 -14.51
CA TYR A 99 19.85 -4.91 -15.15
C TYR A 99 19.94 -5.55 -16.52
N ILE A 100 20.29 -4.75 -17.52
CA ILE A 100 20.27 -5.11 -18.93
C ILE A 100 21.67 -4.92 -19.50
N TYR A 101 22.30 -6.03 -19.88
CA TYR A 101 23.59 -6.04 -20.52
C TYR A 101 23.41 -6.15 -22.03
N TYR A 102 24.12 -5.30 -22.77
CA TYR A 102 23.98 -5.21 -24.22
C TYR A 102 25.33 -4.96 -24.89
N GLY A 103 25.46 -5.42 -26.14
CA GLY A 103 26.70 -5.35 -26.90
C GLY A 103 26.85 -4.05 -27.69
N GLU A 104 28.06 -3.48 -27.69
CA GLU A 104 28.50 -2.48 -28.67
C GLU A 104 29.49 -3.10 -29.66
N SER A 105 29.38 -2.70 -30.93
CA SER A 105 30.32 -3.04 -32.00
C SER A 105 30.71 -1.76 -32.75
N PRO A 106 31.93 -1.23 -32.60
CA PRO A 106 32.34 0.02 -33.25
C PRO A 106 32.72 -0.17 -34.74
N GLY A 107 32.25 -1.23 -35.39
CA GLY A 107 32.59 -1.58 -36.77
C GLY A 107 33.87 -2.43 -36.92
N THR A 108 34.51 -2.79 -35.82
CA THR A 108 35.64 -3.75 -35.79
C THR A 108 35.19 -5.14 -35.32
N PHE A 109 36.08 -6.12 -35.34
CA PHE A 109 35.82 -7.43 -34.72
C PHE A 109 35.68 -7.36 -33.18
N GLU A 110 36.18 -6.29 -32.57
CA GLU A 110 36.04 -6.04 -31.13
C GLU A 110 34.59 -5.78 -30.73
N ARG A 111 34.20 -6.34 -29.58
CA ARG A 111 32.90 -6.14 -28.97
C ARG A 111 33.07 -5.69 -27.53
N TYR A 112 32.11 -4.93 -27.04
CA TYR A 112 32.08 -4.49 -25.65
C TYR A 112 30.75 -4.81 -25.02
N THR A 113 30.76 -5.13 -23.73
CA THR A 113 29.55 -5.18 -22.91
C THR A 113 29.29 -3.82 -22.30
N LYS A 114 28.05 -3.35 -22.39
CA LYS A 114 27.54 -2.15 -21.71
C LYS A 114 26.36 -2.51 -20.81
N LEU A 115 25.96 -1.58 -19.95
CA LEU A 115 24.92 -1.79 -18.96
C LEU A 115 23.87 -0.68 -18.97
N ALA A 116 22.62 -1.11 -18.91
CA ALA A 116 21.46 -0.29 -18.61
C ALA A 116 20.65 -0.92 -17.46
N ARG A 117 19.66 -0.19 -16.95
CA ARG A 117 18.70 -0.72 -15.99
C ARG A 117 17.32 -0.07 -16.17
N VAL A 118 16.32 -0.79 -15.68
CA VAL A 118 14.96 -0.31 -15.51
C VAL A 118 14.40 -0.84 -14.19
N LYS A 119 13.47 -0.13 -13.56
CA LYS A 119 12.83 -0.64 -12.33
C LYS A 119 12.11 -1.97 -12.60
N LYS A 120 12.09 -2.85 -11.61
CA LYS A 120 11.28 -4.08 -11.67
C LYS A 120 9.82 -3.76 -11.98
N GLY A 121 9.17 -4.61 -12.77
CA GLY A 121 7.81 -4.38 -13.26
C GLY A 121 7.67 -3.28 -14.33
N SER A 122 8.78 -2.65 -14.76
CA SER A 122 8.76 -1.58 -15.78
C SER A 122 9.48 -1.95 -17.08
N LEU A 123 9.72 -3.24 -17.32
CA LEU A 123 10.35 -3.74 -18.56
C LEU A 123 9.34 -3.68 -19.72
N HIS A 124 9.26 -2.53 -20.40
CA HIS A 124 8.29 -2.25 -21.46
C HIS A 124 8.86 -1.31 -22.54
N SER A 125 8.32 -1.40 -23.75
CA SER A 125 8.75 -0.67 -24.97
C SER A 125 8.84 0.85 -24.81
N GLN A 126 7.95 1.42 -23.99
CA GLN A 126 7.79 2.87 -23.80
C GLN A 126 8.54 3.41 -22.59
N ILE A 127 9.16 2.55 -21.78
CA ILE A 127 9.87 2.98 -20.57
C ILE A 127 11.35 3.13 -20.91
N PRO A 128 11.89 4.37 -20.90
CA PRO A 128 13.29 4.59 -21.18
C PRO A 128 14.16 3.97 -20.08
N TRP A 129 15.30 3.44 -20.51
CA TRP A 129 16.29 2.88 -19.58
C TRP A 129 17.25 3.94 -19.06
N GLU A 130 17.85 3.65 -17.92
CA GLU A 130 19.01 4.38 -17.42
C GLU A 130 20.28 3.61 -17.80
N TYR A 131 21.26 4.30 -18.37
CA TYR A 131 22.52 3.76 -18.85
C TYR A 131 23.66 4.10 -17.88
N TYR A 132 24.51 3.12 -17.57
CA TYR A 132 25.65 3.33 -16.68
C TYR A 132 26.78 4.05 -17.43
N SER A 133 27.14 5.24 -16.95
CA SER A 133 28.01 6.18 -17.65
C SER A 133 29.48 6.08 -17.24
N ASN A 134 30.39 6.60 -18.07
CA ASN A 134 31.84 6.56 -17.81
C ASN A 134 32.27 7.24 -16.49
N ASP A 135 31.50 8.23 -16.03
CA ASP A 135 31.71 8.93 -14.75
C ASP A 135 31.20 8.14 -13.53
N GLY A 136 30.62 6.96 -13.73
CA GLY A 136 30.08 6.11 -12.67
C GLY A 136 28.65 6.45 -12.25
N THR A 137 27.94 7.29 -13.01
CA THR A 137 26.55 7.67 -12.74
C THR A 137 25.55 6.98 -13.68
N TRP A 138 24.25 7.11 -13.39
CA TRP A 138 23.17 6.63 -14.26
C TRP A 138 22.61 7.79 -15.08
N SER A 139 22.50 7.61 -16.39
CA SER A 139 22.10 8.64 -17.36
C SER A 139 20.91 8.16 -18.20
N ALA A 140 20.02 9.07 -18.60
CA ALA A 140 18.98 8.76 -19.58
C ALA A 140 19.52 8.67 -21.02
N SER A 141 20.70 9.23 -21.30
CA SER A 141 21.36 9.12 -22.61
C SER A 141 22.35 7.96 -22.64
N LYS A 142 22.35 7.21 -23.75
CA LYS A 142 23.27 6.12 -24.05
C LYS A 142 24.64 6.58 -24.59
N ASP A 143 24.79 7.85 -24.93
CA ASP A 143 25.98 8.34 -25.66
C ASP A 143 27.27 8.20 -24.85
N ASN A 144 27.19 8.34 -23.52
CA ASN A 144 28.32 8.18 -22.61
C ASN A 144 28.32 6.82 -21.86
N ALA A 145 27.59 5.82 -22.38
CA ALA A 145 27.47 4.52 -21.73
C ALA A 145 28.83 3.80 -21.67
N LYS A 146 29.21 3.38 -20.46
CA LYS A 146 30.50 2.79 -20.13
C LYS A 146 30.65 1.39 -20.72
N ARG A 147 31.82 1.15 -21.32
CA ARG A 147 32.29 -0.19 -21.69
C ARG A 147 32.75 -0.92 -20.43
N LEU A 148 32.03 -1.96 -20.03
CA LEU A 148 32.31 -2.74 -18.82
C LEU A 148 33.45 -3.71 -19.00
N ILE A 149 33.44 -4.44 -20.13
CA ILE A 149 34.49 -5.35 -20.57
C ILE A 149 34.68 -5.23 -22.08
N SER A 150 35.86 -5.59 -22.57
CA SER A 150 36.20 -5.69 -24.00
C SER A 150 36.34 -7.15 -24.46
N GLY A 151 36.24 -7.37 -25.76
CA GLY A 151 36.43 -8.66 -26.42
C GLY A 151 35.23 -9.61 -26.39
N ALA A 152 34.15 -9.28 -25.68
CA ALA A 152 32.96 -10.11 -25.60
C ALA A 152 31.69 -9.32 -25.22
N VAL A 153 30.54 -9.90 -25.55
CA VAL A 153 29.22 -9.46 -25.07
C VAL A 153 28.73 -10.45 -24.02
N ALA A 154 28.35 -9.98 -22.84
CA ALA A 154 27.82 -10.81 -21.77
C ALA A 154 26.66 -11.69 -22.27
N SER A 155 26.75 -12.99 -21.98
CA SER A 155 25.72 -13.99 -22.29
C SER A 155 24.88 -14.31 -21.05
N HIS A 156 25.49 -14.30 -19.87
CA HIS A 156 24.80 -14.45 -18.59
C HIS A 156 25.47 -13.58 -17.54
N VAL A 157 24.68 -12.94 -16.68
CA VAL A 157 25.16 -12.31 -15.46
C VAL A 157 24.28 -12.74 -14.31
N MET A 158 24.89 -13.17 -13.20
CA MET A 158 24.15 -13.60 -12.02
C MET A 158 24.86 -13.21 -10.72
N LYS A 159 24.07 -13.19 -9.65
CA LYS A 159 24.55 -12.99 -8.28
C LYS A 159 24.97 -14.34 -7.69
N LEU A 160 26.23 -14.45 -7.25
CA LEU A 160 26.75 -15.60 -6.50
C LEU A 160 26.39 -15.50 -5.01
N GLY A 161 26.16 -14.28 -4.53
CA GLY A 161 25.59 -13.93 -3.24
C GLY A 161 25.79 -12.43 -2.98
N GLU A 162 25.45 -11.95 -1.78
CA GLU A 162 25.50 -10.51 -1.51
C GLU A 162 26.92 -9.94 -1.68
N GLY A 163 27.08 -8.93 -2.54
CA GLY A 163 28.39 -8.37 -2.87
C GLY A 163 29.30 -9.26 -3.74
N SER A 164 28.78 -10.30 -4.39
CA SER A 164 29.55 -11.16 -5.30
C SER A 164 28.73 -11.54 -6.53
N TYR A 165 29.23 -11.16 -7.71
CA TYR A 165 28.57 -11.34 -9.00
C TYR A 165 29.54 -11.94 -10.01
N VAL A 166 28.97 -12.68 -10.97
CA VAL A 166 29.71 -13.25 -12.09
C VAL A 166 29.05 -12.87 -13.42
N MET A 167 29.87 -12.49 -14.38
CA MET A 167 29.50 -12.28 -15.78
C MET A 167 30.19 -13.34 -16.62
N ASN A 168 29.44 -14.04 -17.47
CA ASN A 168 29.97 -15.00 -18.42
C ASN A 168 29.81 -14.49 -19.86
N ALA A 169 30.77 -14.85 -20.71
CA ALA A 169 30.64 -14.68 -22.15
C ALA A 169 31.45 -15.74 -22.91
N VAL A 170 31.16 -15.87 -24.21
CA VAL A 170 32.02 -16.54 -25.19
C VAL A 170 32.56 -15.45 -26.12
N PRO A 171 33.89 -15.19 -26.15
CA PRO A 171 34.47 -14.21 -27.06
C PRO A 171 34.23 -14.59 -28.53
N ASN A 172 34.24 -13.61 -29.43
CA ASN A 172 33.95 -13.87 -30.84
C ASN A 172 34.89 -14.94 -31.44
N LEU A 173 34.31 -15.96 -32.08
CA LEU A 173 35.03 -17.08 -32.70
C LEU A 173 36.02 -17.79 -31.77
N SER A 174 35.74 -17.79 -30.46
CA SER A 174 36.58 -18.43 -29.45
C SER A 174 36.01 -19.78 -29.02
N ASP A 175 36.90 -20.71 -28.69
CA ASP A 175 36.60 -21.94 -27.97
C ASP A 175 36.56 -21.74 -26.44
N GLU A 176 36.80 -20.53 -25.93
CA GLU A 176 36.87 -20.25 -24.50
C GLU A 176 35.50 -19.79 -23.95
N ILE A 177 35.04 -20.45 -22.89
CA ILE A 177 34.01 -19.89 -22.00
C ILE A 177 34.74 -19.14 -20.90
N VAL A 178 34.45 -17.86 -20.77
CA VAL A 178 35.14 -16.97 -19.83
C VAL A 178 34.20 -16.29 -18.86
N VAL A 179 34.74 -15.97 -17.69
CA VAL A 179 34.03 -15.25 -16.63
C VAL A 179 34.81 -14.05 -16.12
N TRP A 180 34.09 -13.07 -15.58
CA TRP A 180 34.59 -11.94 -14.80
C TRP A 180 33.76 -11.80 -13.53
N PHE A 181 34.33 -11.17 -12.52
CA PHE A 181 33.71 -11.00 -11.21
C PHE A 181 33.59 -9.53 -10.81
N ALA A 182 32.57 -9.20 -10.04
CA ALA A 182 32.32 -7.86 -9.50
C ALA A 182 31.61 -7.92 -8.14
N THR A 183 31.62 -6.80 -7.41
CA THR A 183 30.88 -6.64 -6.15
C THR A 183 29.47 -6.08 -6.32
N ASN A 184 29.14 -5.63 -7.52
CA ASN A 184 27.83 -5.08 -7.89
C ASN A 184 27.63 -5.22 -9.41
N PRO A 185 26.40 -5.09 -9.93
CA PRO A 185 26.09 -5.28 -11.36
C PRO A 185 26.85 -4.35 -12.32
N ALA A 186 27.24 -3.16 -11.88
CA ALA A 186 27.94 -2.18 -12.72
C ALA A 186 29.47 -2.39 -12.79
N GLY A 187 30.00 -3.33 -12.01
CA GLY A 187 31.45 -3.57 -11.94
C GLY A 187 32.17 -2.69 -10.90
N PRO A 188 33.50 -2.54 -11.00
CA PRO A 188 34.35 -3.01 -12.09
C PRO A 188 34.36 -4.54 -12.20
N TRP A 189 34.33 -5.03 -13.44
CA TRP A 189 34.40 -6.45 -13.76
C TRP A 189 35.87 -6.84 -13.95
N ILE A 190 36.39 -7.68 -13.06
CA ILE A 190 37.81 -8.03 -12.97
C ILE A 190 38.02 -9.54 -13.00
N ASN A 191 39.28 -9.96 -12.93
CA ASN A 191 39.69 -11.36 -12.84
C ASN A 191 39.14 -12.23 -13.99
N ARG A 192 39.41 -11.81 -15.24
CA ARG A 192 39.07 -12.59 -16.43
C ARG A 192 39.63 -14.00 -16.28
N THR A 193 38.75 -15.00 -16.24
CA THR A 193 39.13 -16.40 -16.04
C THR A 193 38.53 -17.25 -17.16
N VAL A 194 39.34 -18.08 -17.82
CA VAL A 194 38.84 -19.12 -18.73
C VAL A 194 38.39 -20.30 -17.88
N VAL A 195 37.08 -20.57 -17.84
CA VAL A 195 36.51 -21.66 -17.02
C VAL A 195 36.41 -22.98 -17.80
N TYR A 196 36.37 -22.91 -19.12
CA TYR A 196 36.30 -24.08 -19.98
C TYR A 196 36.78 -23.76 -21.39
N LYS A 197 37.40 -24.75 -22.05
CA LYS A 197 37.69 -24.72 -23.49
C LYS A 197 36.84 -25.77 -24.17
N THR A 198 36.01 -25.35 -25.13
CA THR A 198 35.13 -26.25 -25.86
C THR A 198 35.97 -27.16 -26.77
N PRO A 199 35.66 -28.46 -26.87
CA PRO A 199 36.41 -29.36 -27.73
C PRO A 199 36.39 -28.91 -29.19
N ALA A 200 37.55 -28.93 -29.84
CA ALA A 200 37.65 -28.64 -31.26
C ALA A 200 37.02 -29.77 -32.08
N ARG A 201 36.23 -29.40 -33.08
CA ARG A 201 35.63 -30.33 -34.04
C ARG A 201 35.62 -29.68 -35.42
N GLU A 202 36.03 -30.44 -36.43
CA GLU A 202 36.09 -29.96 -37.80
C GLU A 202 34.73 -29.42 -38.25
N ALA A 203 34.73 -28.19 -38.78
CA ALA A 203 33.57 -27.47 -39.27
C ALA A 203 32.39 -27.33 -38.27
N VAL A 204 32.63 -27.42 -36.97
CA VAL A 204 31.62 -27.20 -35.93
C VAL A 204 32.12 -26.11 -34.99
N LEU A 205 31.29 -25.09 -34.76
CA LEU A 205 31.59 -24.02 -33.79
C LEU A 205 30.68 -24.15 -32.57
N SER A 206 31.28 -23.91 -31.40
CA SER A 206 30.56 -23.75 -30.14
C SER A 206 30.06 -22.31 -29.99
N TYR A 207 28.86 -22.15 -29.45
CA TYR A 207 28.23 -20.85 -29.27
C TYR A 207 27.25 -20.87 -28.06
N PHE A 208 26.82 -19.69 -27.63
CA PHE A 208 25.90 -19.49 -26.49
C PHE A 208 26.30 -20.20 -25.19
N GLY A 209 27.42 -19.77 -24.60
CA GLY A 209 27.80 -20.18 -23.24
C GLY A 209 26.92 -19.49 -22.19
N HIS A 210 26.16 -20.24 -21.40
CA HIS A 210 25.35 -19.72 -20.28
C HIS A 210 25.67 -20.45 -18.98
N ILE A 211 25.44 -19.78 -17.85
CA ILE A 211 25.47 -20.40 -16.53
C ILE A 211 24.06 -20.93 -16.22
N ASP A 212 23.97 -22.15 -15.71
CA ASP A 212 22.76 -22.64 -15.05
C ASP A 212 22.73 -22.08 -13.62
N ALA A 213 21.95 -21.01 -13.42
CA ALA A 213 21.86 -20.32 -12.14
C ALA A 213 21.36 -21.22 -10.99
N GLY A 214 20.60 -22.29 -11.29
CA GLY A 214 20.07 -23.23 -10.29
C GLY A 214 21.07 -24.30 -9.85
N SER A 215 22.21 -24.43 -10.53
CA SER A 215 23.14 -25.55 -10.34
C SER A 215 24.20 -25.36 -9.25
N GLY A 216 24.28 -24.18 -8.63
CA GLY A 216 25.36 -23.70 -7.75
C GLY A 216 25.55 -24.42 -6.43
N LYS A 217 25.72 -25.74 -6.44
CA LYS A 217 25.94 -26.55 -5.24
C LYS A 217 27.40 -26.47 -4.80
N ASP A 218 27.63 -26.16 -3.53
CA ASP A 218 28.97 -26.03 -2.93
C ASP A 218 29.90 -25.08 -3.71
N GLY A 219 29.32 -24.06 -4.36
CA GLY A 219 30.03 -23.09 -5.19
C GLY A 219 30.35 -23.55 -6.62
N VAL A 220 30.03 -24.79 -6.98
CA VAL A 220 30.24 -25.35 -8.32
C VAL A 220 29.01 -25.14 -9.17
N TYR A 221 29.17 -24.43 -10.29
CA TYR A 221 28.11 -24.13 -11.24
C TYR A 221 28.31 -24.88 -12.56
N THR A 222 27.20 -25.29 -13.16
CA THR A 222 27.13 -25.86 -14.50
C THR A 222 27.06 -24.74 -15.54
N PHE A 223 27.81 -24.91 -16.61
CA PHE A 223 27.80 -24.09 -17.81
C PHE A 223 27.25 -24.92 -18.96
N THR A 224 26.46 -24.29 -19.81
CA THR A 224 25.93 -24.91 -21.04
C THR A 224 26.41 -24.18 -22.26
N TYR A 225 26.74 -24.91 -23.32
CA TYR A 225 26.98 -24.32 -24.64
C TYR A 225 26.38 -25.22 -25.72
N SER A 226 26.07 -24.63 -26.87
CA SER A 226 25.57 -25.35 -28.04
C SER A 226 26.65 -25.44 -29.11
N SER A 227 26.54 -26.41 -30.00
CA SER A 227 27.42 -26.57 -31.15
C SER A 227 26.61 -26.55 -32.45
N TYR A 228 27.14 -25.92 -33.51
CA TYR A 228 26.48 -25.85 -34.81
C TYR A 228 27.48 -26.15 -35.95
N PRO A 229 27.11 -26.95 -36.96
CA PRO A 229 27.97 -27.23 -38.10
C PRO A 229 27.93 -26.08 -39.12
N PHE A 230 29.10 -25.54 -39.45
CA PHE A 230 29.31 -24.49 -40.45
C PHE A 230 29.84 -25.11 -41.75
N ILE A 231 28.99 -25.89 -42.41
CA ILE A 231 29.22 -26.54 -43.71
C ILE A 231 28.06 -26.23 -44.66
N ASP A 232 28.18 -26.62 -45.93
CA ASP A 232 27.16 -26.37 -46.96
C ASP A 232 25.81 -27.04 -46.65
N ASP A 233 25.81 -28.27 -46.12
CA ASP A 233 24.61 -28.99 -45.68
C ASP A 233 24.68 -29.33 -44.17
N PRO A 234 24.38 -28.35 -43.30
CA PRO A 234 24.41 -28.55 -41.86
C PRO A 234 23.35 -29.57 -41.40
N PHE A 235 22.26 -29.71 -42.16
CA PHE A 235 21.15 -30.60 -41.81
C PHE A 235 21.51 -32.06 -42.00
N ALA A 236 22.19 -32.42 -43.09
CA ALA A 236 22.68 -33.79 -43.29
C ALA A 236 23.61 -34.24 -42.16
N MET A 237 24.53 -33.36 -41.71
CA MET A 237 25.42 -33.68 -40.59
C MET A 237 24.65 -33.88 -39.27
N GLN A 238 23.65 -33.04 -38.98
CA GLN A 238 22.79 -33.19 -37.79
C GLN A 238 21.89 -34.44 -37.86
N LEU A 239 21.51 -34.88 -39.06
CA LEU A 239 20.78 -36.14 -39.23
C LEU A 239 21.66 -37.35 -38.96
N ASN A 240 22.90 -37.32 -39.45
CA ASN A 240 23.86 -38.42 -39.33
C ASN A 240 24.50 -38.52 -37.94
N ASP A 241 24.72 -37.38 -37.26
CA ASP A 241 25.26 -37.34 -35.90
C ASP A 241 24.43 -36.41 -35.00
N LYS A 242 23.64 -37.04 -34.12
CA LYS A 242 22.79 -36.36 -33.14
C LYS A 242 23.57 -35.63 -32.04
N GLY A 243 24.87 -35.87 -31.92
CA GLY A 243 25.77 -35.16 -31.01
C GLY A 243 26.30 -33.83 -31.55
N VAL A 244 25.97 -33.45 -32.79
CA VAL A 244 26.47 -32.20 -33.40
C VAL A 244 25.69 -30.97 -32.93
N TYR A 245 24.37 -31.02 -33.00
CA TYR A 245 23.48 -29.92 -32.61
C TYR A 245 22.77 -30.27 -31.29
N THR A 246 23.55 -30.24 -30.22
CA THR A 246 23.10 -30.57 -28.87
C THR A 246 23.64 -29.57 -27.85
N ILE A 247 23.11 -29.64 -26.64
CA ILE A 247 23.60 -28.89 -25.49
C ILE A 247 24.71 -29.71 -24.82
N HIS A 248 25.84 -29.07 -24.58
CA HIS A 248 26.97 -29.61 -23.85
C HIS A 248 27.08 -28.93 -22.49
N TYR A 249 27.64 -29.67 -21.52
CA TYR A 249 27.73 -29.23 -20.13
C TYR A 249 29.19 -29.20 -19.67
N ALA A 250 29.56 -28.16 -18.94
CA ALA A 250 30.84 -28.02 -18.24
C ALA A 250 30.58 -27.55 -16.80
N LYS A 251 31.58 -27.62 -15.92
CA LYS A 251 31.45 -27.15 -14.52
C LYS A 251 32.67 -26.35 -14.09
N ALA A 252 32.46 -25.35 -13.25
CA ALA A 252 33.53 -24.61 -12.59
C ALA A 252 33.10 -24.15 -11.19
N ASN A 253 34.04 -24.10 -10.25
CA ASN A 253 33.82 -23.57 -8.90
C ASN A 253 33.91 -22.05 -8.89
N LEU A 254 32.78 -21.36 -9.04
CA LEU A 254 32.76 -19.91 -9.18
C LEU A 254 33.00 -19.17 -7.86
N LEU A 255 32.69 -19.78 -6.72
CA LEU A 255 32.98 -19.20 -5.41
C LEU A 255 34.47 -19.25 -5.05
N GLU A 256 35.15 -20.31 -5.49
CA GLU A 256 36.61 -20.43 -5.34
C GLU A 256 37.36 -19.51 -6.30
N LEU A 257 36.86 -19.34 -7.53
CA LEU A 257 37.46 -18.46 -8.53
C LEU A 257 37.19 -16.97 -8.28
N SER A 258 36.10 -16.63 -7.58
CA SER A 258 35.75 -15.24 -7.31
C SER A 258 36.69 -14.63 -6.26
N PRO A 259 37.30 -13.45 -6.54
CA PRO A 259 38.03 -12.70 -5.52
C PRO A 259 37.07 -12.06 -4.50
N PHE A 260 35.76 -12.10 -4.75
CA PHE A 260 34.73 -11.54 -3.89
C PHE A 260 33.97 -12.67 -3.22
N GLN A 261 34.30 -12.93 -1.96
CA GLN A 261 33.54 -13.85 -1.14
C GLN A 261 32.14 -13.28 -0.88
N PRO A 262 31.06 -14.03 -1.17
CA PRO A 262 29.72 -13.59 -0.86
C PRO A 262 29.59 -13.22 0.62
N LYS A 263 29.03 -12.04 0.88
CA LYS A 263 28.60 -11.70 2.23
C LYS A 263 27.46 -12.64 2.62
N LYS A 264 27.41 -13.00 3.91
CA LYS A 264 26.29 -13.74 4.50
C LYS A 264 24.98 -13.03 4.11
N GLN A 265 24.07 -13.77 3.49
CA GLN A 265 22.80 -13.21 3.01
C GLN A 265 21.99 -12.72 4.21
N LEU A 266 21.71 -11.42 4.25
CA LEU A 266 20.81 -10.83 5.23
C LEU A 266 19.39 -11.39 5.04
N ASP A 267 18.68 -11.66 6.13
CA ASP A 267 17.35 -12.27 6.08
C ASP A 267 16.29 -11.33 5.45
N SER A 268 15.16 -11.88 5.01
CA SER A 268 14.03 -11.18 4.39
C SER A 268 12.70 -11.63 4.99
N LEU A 269 11.59 -11.00 4.60
CA LEU A 269 10.25 -11.44 4.98
C LEU A 269 9.57 -12.16 3.83
N THR A 270 8.94 -13.30 4.12
CA THR A 270 8.01 -13.97 3.19
C THR A 270 6.59 -13.44 3.36
N SER A 271 6.27 -12.83 4.50
CA SER A 271 5.00 -12.12 4.70
C SER A 271 5.15 -10.99 5.72
N TYR A 272 4.42 -9.90 5.52
CA TYR A 272 4.27 -8.83 6.50
C TYR A 272 2.91 -8.16 6.33
N SER A 273 2.11 -8.15 7.39
CA SER A 273 0.74 -7.62 7.36
C SER A 273 0.39 -6.87 8.64
N VAL A 274 -0.52 -5.93 8.50
CA VAL A 274 -1.03 -5.08 9.58
C VAL A 274 -2.55 -5.19 9.56
N VAL A 275 -3.15 -5.73 10.61
CA VAL A 275 -4.59 -6.03 10.67
C VAL A 275 -5.23 -5.47 11.95
N PRO A 276 -6.47 -4.94 11.87
CA PRO A 276 -7.18 -4.49 13.06
C PRO A 276 -7.66 -5.69 13.89
N LEU A 277 -7.58 -5.60 15.23
CA LEU A 277 -8.12 -6.59 16.16
C LEU A 277 -8.65 -5.88 17.41
N GLY A 278 -9.97 -5.89 17.61
CA GLY A 278 -10.57 -5.06 18.65
C GLY A 278 -10.23 -3.59 18.39
N ARG A 279 -9.68 -2.90 19.39
CA ARG A 279 -9.19 -1.52 19.24
C ARG A 279 -7.70 -1.42 18.87
N ASP A 280 -7.06 -2.56 18.75
CA ASP A 280 -5.63 -2.65 18.51
C ASP A 280 -5.34 -2.89 17.03
N VAL A 281 -4.08 -2.69 16.67
CA VAL A 281 -3.53 -3.09 15.38
C VAL A 281 -2.48 -4.17 15.62
N VAL A 282 -2.64 -5.32 14.97
CA VAL A 282 -1.71 -6.45 15.07
C VAL A 282 -0.83 -6.48 13.83
N LEU A 283 0.47 -6.40 14.04
CA LEU A 283 1.47 -6.62 13.01
C LEU A 283 1.88 -8.09 13.04
N LYS A 284 1.89 -8.75 11.89
CA LYS A 284 2.27 -10.15 11.74
C LYS A 284 3.28 -10.26 10.62
N TRP A 285 4.38 -10.98 10.86
CA TRP A 285 5.38 -11.22 9.83
C TRP A 285 5.90 -12.66 9.87
N THR A 286 6.41 -13.11 8.73
CA THR A 286 7.15 -14.36 8.59
C THR A 286 8.50 -14.07 7.95
N THR A 287 9.58 -14.53 8.56
CA THR A 287 10.95 -14.42 8.07
C THR A 287 11.28 -15.55 7.10
N ALA A 288 12.19 -15.32 6.16
CA ALA A 288 12.66 -16.34 5.23
C ALA A 288 13.62 -17.34 5.91
N GLN A 289 14.36 -16.89 6.92
CA GLN A 289 15.21 -17.74 7.76
C GLN A 289 14.64 -17.92 9.17
N THR A 290 15.20 -18.86 9.92
CA THR A 290 14.90 -19.12 11.34
C THR A 290 16.10 -18.73 12.20
N GLY A 291 15.94 -18.67 13.53
CA GLY A 291 17.07 -18.43 14.44
C GLY A 291 17.41 -16.95 14.62
N HIS A 292 16.41 -16.16 15.01
CA HIS A 292 16.59 -14.73 15.29
C HIS A 292 16.83 -14.48 16.78
N ASP A 293 17.62 -13.45 17.10
CA ASP A 293 17.79 -12.95 18.46
C ASP A 293 16.54 -12.15 18.87
N HIS A 294 16.19 -11.12 18.11
CA HIS A 294 14.97 -10.33 18.30
C HIS A 294 14.61 -9.49 17.06
N PHE A 295 13.47 -8.81 17.15
CA PHE A 295 12.99 -7.86 16.17
C PHE A 295 12.69 -6.53 16.87
N GLU A 296 13.05 -5.43 16.22
CA GLU A 296 12.53 -4.10 16.57
C GLU A 296 11.47 -3.69 15.55
N VAL A 297 10.30 -3.30 16.05
CA VAL A 297 9.26 -2.66 15.27
C VAL A 297 9.38 -1.16 15.46
N GLU A 298 9.59 -0.44 14.38
CA GLU A 298 9.64 1.02 14.39
C GLU A 298 8.40 1.60 13.73
N GLU A 299 7.88 2.68 14.34
CA GLU A 299 6.76 3.46 13.83
C GLU A 299 7.25 4.84 13.35
N SER A 300 6.62 5.35 12.30
CA SER A 300 6.75 6.73 11.85
C SER A 300 5.43 7.31 11.37
N ARG A 301 5.27 8.64 11.50
CA ARG A 301 4.14 9.41 10.96
C ARG A 301 4.51 10.26 9.74
N ASP A 302 5.81 10.44 9.50
CA ASP A 302 6.37 11.30 8.44
C ASP A 302 7.33 10.54 7.49
N GLN A 303 7.67 9.29 7.79
CA GLN A 303 8.70 8.44 7.16
C GLN A 303 10.16 8.88 7.37
N TYR A 304 10.40 9.96 8.13
CA TYR A 304 11.73 10.48 8.43
C TYR A 304 12.12 10.19 9.89
N SER A 305 11.20 10.47 10.81
CA SER A 305 11.35 10.27 12.24
C SER A 305 10.81 8.90 12.62
N TRP A 306 11.68 8.00 13.07
CA TRP A 306 11.35 6.62 13.43
C TRP A 306 11.55 6.40 14.92
N THR A 307 10.59 5.74 15.56
CA THR A 307 10.66 5.37 16.99
C THR A 307 10.42 3.89 17.15
N THR A 308 11.27 3.19 17.90
CA THR A 308 11.04 1.79 18.28
C THR A 308 9.84 1.71 19.22
N VAL A 309 8.77 1.05 18.76
CA VAL A 309 7.49 0.91 19.48
C VAL A 309 7.26 -0.49 20.03
N ALA A 310 8.01 -1.49 19.56
CA ALA A 310 8.02 -2.82 20.15
C ALA A 310 9.35 -3.54 19.92
N THR A 311 9.73 -4.37 20.90
CA THR A 311 10.81 -5.36 20.76
C THR A 311 10.19 -6.74 20.93
N VAL A 312 10.34 -7.61 19.93
CA VAL A 312 9.80 -8.97 19.94
C VAL A 312 10.95 -9.95 19.99
N ALA A 313 10.98 -10.80 21.01
CA ALA A 313 11.99 -11.85 21.12
C ALA A 313 11.92 -12.80 19.91
N GLY A 314 13.09 -13.17 19.39
CA GLY A 314 13.22 -14.16 18.35
C GLY A 314 13.14 -15.58 18.89
N GLY A 315 13.67 -16.53 18.11
CA GLY A 315 13.71 -17.94 18.45
C GLY A 315 13.95 -18.83 17.24
N SER A 316 13.69 -20.13 17.41
CA SER A 316 13.83 -21.13 16.34
C SER A 316 12.70 -21.09 15.30
N GLY A 317 11.63 -20.33 15.54
CA GLY A 317 10.53 -20.16 14.60
C GLY A 317 10.82 -19.12 13.50
N ASN A 318 9.85 -18.94 12.61
CA ASN A 318 9.88 -17.91 11.57
C ASN A 318 8.64 -17.02 11.55
N SER A 319 7.64 -17.23 12.41
CA SER A 319 6.41 -16.42 12.44
C SER A 319 6.26 -15.68 13.75
N TYR A 320 6.02 -14.38 13.64
CA TYR A 320 6.04 -13.46 14.77
C TYR A 320 4.90 -12.45 14.66
N ARG A 321 4.54 -11.85 15.80
CA ARG A 321 3.55 -10.79 15.85
C ARG A 321 3.82 -9.83 16.99
N THR A 322 3.36 -8.60 16.83
CA THR A 322 3.20 -7.65 17.93
C THR A 322 1.85 -6.93 17.83
N THR A 323 1.46 -6.21 18.87
CA THR A 323 0.17 -5.51 18.95
C THR A 323 0.41 -4.07 19.37
N MET A 324 -0.01 -3.13 18.52
CA MET A 324 -0.07 -1.71 18.83
C MET A 324 -1.41 -1.42 19.49
N LYS A 325 -1.36 -1.04 20.78
CA LYS A 325 -2.55 -0.77 21.58
C LYS A 325 -3.15 0.58 21.20
N ASN A 326 -4.44 0.60 20.87
CA ASN A 326 -5.21 1.82 20.57
C ASN A 326 -4.43 2.88 19.78
N PRO A 327 -3.92 2.57 18.58
CA PRO A 327 -3.05 3.50 17.86
C PRO A 327 -3.79 4.80 17.51
N ALA A 328 -3.06 5.92 17.49
CA ALA A 328 -3.65 7.21 17.15
C ALA A 328 -4.17 7.23 15.71
N PRO A 329 -5.33 7.88 15.44
CA PRO A 329 -5.89 8.00 14.10
C PRO A 329 -4.93 8.63 13.09
N GLY A 330 -5.12 8.28 11.82
CA GLY A 330 -4.34 8.78 10.69
C GLY A 330 -3.35 7.75 10.13
N MET A 331 -2.55 8.22 9.17
CA MET A 331 -1.55 7.39 8.51
C MET A 331 -0.40 7.05 9.45
N VAL A 332 0.03 5.80 9.41
CA VAL A 332 1.16 5.28 10.15
C VAL A 332 1.99 4.37 9.25
N TYR A 333 3.30 4.41 9.45
CA TYR A 333 4.28 3.60 8.73
C TYR A 333 5.01 2.72 9.74
N TYR A 334 5.10 1.43 9.45
CA TYR A 334 5.85 0.48 10.27
C TYR A 334 6.96 -0.16 9.48
N ARG A 335 8.16 -0.26 10.07
CA ARG A 335 9.27 -1.05 9.51
C ARG A 335 9.84 -1.98 10.57
N LEU A 336 10.54 -3.02 10.12
CA LEU A 336 11.14 -4.02 10.97
C LEU A 336 12.66 -3.97 10.87
N LYS A 337 13.34 -4.04 12.02
CA LYS A 337 14.74 -4.45 12.09
C LYS A 337 14.82 -5.87 12.61
N LEU A 338 15.53 -6.73 11.88
CA LEU A 338 15.75 -8.13 12.21
C LEU A 338 17.16 -8.25 12.77
N TYR A 339 17.30 -8.79 13.97
CA TYR A 339 18.58 -9.13 14.56
C TYR A 339 18.73 -10.64 14.51
N ASN A 340 19.73 -11.12 13.76
CA ASN A 340 20.03 -12.55 13.72
C ASN A 340 20.71 -12.99 15.03
N ALA A 341 21.02 -14.29 15.17
CA ALA A 341 21.69 -14.83 16.36
C ALA A 341 23.04 -14.15 16.69
N ASP A 342 23.73 -13.60 15.68
CA ASP A 342 24.99 -12.86 15.82
C ASP A 342 24.78 -11.35 16.08
N LYS A 343 23.51 -10.92 16.22
CA LYS A 343 23.07 -9.52 16.38
C LYS A 343 23.39 -8.60 15.20
N GLU A 344 23.64 -9.18 14.03
CA GLU A 344 23.70 -8.43 12.78
C GLU A 344 22.30 -7.98 12.40
N VAL A 345 22.17 -6.71 11.97
CA VAL A 345 20.87 -6.07 11.75
C VAL A 345 20.52 -5.98 10.26
N THR A 346 19.29 -6.35 9.93
CA THR A 346 18.69 -6.08 8.61
C THR A 346 17.47 -5.19 8.79
N THR A 347 17.45 -4.02 8.14
CA THR A 347 16.26 -3.15 8.12
C THR A 347 15.45 -3.43 6.87
N LEU A 348 14.17 -3.77 7.04
CA LEU A 348 13.29 -4.21 5.96
C LEU A 348 12.24 -3.15 5.57
N GLN A 349 11.54 -3.44 4.48
CA GLN A 349 10.60 -2.51 3.85
C GLN A 349 9.48 -2.04 4.79
N THR A 350 9.06 -0.81 4.56
CA THR A 350 7.99 -0.13 5.29
C THR A 350 6.61 -0.63 4.82
N VAL A 351 5.73 -0.94 5.76
CA VAL A 351 4.29 -1.10 5.50
C VAL A 351 3.55 0.14 5.95
N LYS A 352 2.66 0.62 5.08
CA LYS A 352 1.75 1.74 5.35
C LYS A 352 0.41 1.20 5.85
N TYR A 353 -0.13 1.80 6.89
CA TYR A 353 -1.47 1.49 7.41
C TYR A 353 -2.23 2.78 7.74
N ASN A 354 -3.53 2.81 7.46
CA ASN A 354 -4.39 3.93 7.82
C ASN A 354 -5.23 3.57 9.04
N VAL A 355 -4.94 4.18 10.19
CA VAL A 355 -5.74 4.01 11.40
C VAL A 355 -6.96 4.92 11.28
N ALA A 356 -8.07 4.36 10.83
CA ALA A 356 -9.32 5.10 10.64
C ALA A 356 -10.44 4.49 11.50
N PRO A 357 -10.54 4.86 12.79
CA PRO A 357 -11.66 4.45 13.62
C PRO A 357 -13.00 4.83 12.99
N ASN A 358 -13.98 3.93 13.06
CA ASN A 358 -15.28 4.14 12.46
C ASN A 358 -16.38 3.44 13.25
N ALA A 359 -17.54 4.07 13.35
CA ALA A 359 -18.79 3.46 13.78
C ALA A 359 -19.92 3.91 12.84
N SER A 360 -20.66 2.94 12.29
CA SER A 360 -21.82 3.22 11.44
C SER A 360 -23.09 2.91 12.20
N PHE A 361 -24.04 3.85 12.27
CA PHE A 361 -25.29 3.70 13.01
C PHE A 361 -26.40 3.12 12.14
N LEU A 362 -27.17 2.18 12.71
CA LEU A 362 -28.47 1.72 12.19
C LEU A 362 -29.63 2.45 12.87
N ALA A 363 -29.49 2.69 14.17
CA ALA A 363 -30.49 3.35 14.98
C ALA A 363 -29.81 4.14 16.10
N TYR A 364 -30.41 5.25 16.47
CA TYR A 364 -30.08 6.05 17.65
C TYR A 364 -31.37 6.71 18.10
N ASP A 365 -31.76 6.53 19.35
CA ASP A 365 -33.00 7.07 19.90
C ASP A 365 -32.83 7.44 21.38
N ALA A 366 -33.67 8.37 21.84
CA ALA A 366 -33.77 8.76 23.24
C ALA A 366 -35.24 8.89 23.62
N VAL A 367 -35.66 8.16 24.65
CA VAL A 367 -37.07 8.08 25.06
C VAL A 367 -37.18 8.25 26.57
N ALA A 368 -38.17 9.00 27.02
CA ALA A 368 -38.46 9.14 28.44
C ALA A 368 -38.98 7.82 29.04
N VAL A 369 -38.41 7.39 30.18
CA VAL A 369 -38.83 6.21 30.94
C VAL A 369 -38.93 6.59 32.41
N GLY A 370 -40.13 6.94 32.85
CA GLY A 370 -40.32 7.55 34.18
C GLY A 370 -39.58 8.88 34.27
N ASN A 371 -38.85 9.12 35.36
CA ASN A 371 -38.07 10.34 35.56
C ASN A 371 -36.68 10.34 34.88
N ARG A 372 -36.41 9.37 33.99
CA ARG A 372 -35.12 9.19 33.33
C ARG A 372 -35.27 9.25 31.82
N VAL A 373 -34.17 9.45 31.11
CA VAL A 373 -34.15 9.29 29.66
C VAL A 373 -33.32 8.05 29.31
N LYS A 374 -33.91 7.12 28.58
CA LYS A 374 -33.25 5.95 28.03
C LYS A 374 -32.72 6.29 26.64
N ILE A 375 -31.40 6.17 26.46
CA ILE A 375 -30.71 6.33 25.19
C ILE A 375 -30.35 4.94 24.68
N THR A 376 -30.79 4.62 23.47
CA THR A 376 -30.44 3.35 22.81
C THR A 376 -29.90 3.61 21.43
N PHE A 377 -28.84 2.90 21.05
CA PHE A 377 -28.34 2.92 19.67
C PHE A 377 -27.79 1.59 19.26
N ARG A 378 -27.77 1.38 17.95
CA ARG A 378 -27.22 0.21 17.29
C ARG A 378 -26.23 0.63 16.24
N THR A 379 -25.02 0.10 16.31
CA THR A 379 -24.06 0.17 15.20
C THR A 379 -24.27 -1.00 14.25
N SER A 380 -24.05 -0.83 12.94
CA SER A 380 -23.98 -1.93 11.96
C SER A 380 -22.60 -2.58 11.93
N ILE A 381 -21.57 -1.74 12.03
CA ILE A 381 -20.16 -2.11 11.99
C ILE A 381 -19.36 -1.09 12.80
N GLU A 382 -18.32 -1.59 13.45
CA GLU A 382 -17.31 -0.79 14.12
C GLU A 382 -15.92 -1.24 13.65
N LEU A 383 -15.02 -0.29 13.42
CA LEU A 383 -13.64 -0.53 13.06
C LEU A 383 -12.77 0.28 13.99
N LEU A 384 -11.87 -0.37 14.73
CA LEU A 384 -10.98 0.27 15.70
C LEU A 384 -11.69 1.29 16.63
N ASN A 385 -13.00 1.14 16.85
CA ASN A 385 -13.79 2.17 17.50
C ASN A 385 -13.44 2.26 19.00
N PRO A 386 -12.87 3.37 19.47
CA PRO A 386 -12.56 3.53 20.89
C PRO A 386 -13.83 3.71 21.73
N GLY A 387 -14.90 4.27 21.15
CA GLY A 387 -16.15 4.48 21.83
C GLY A 387 -16.91 5.73 21.36
N PHE A 388 -17.84 6.15 22.19
CA PHE A 388 -18.78 7.24 21.94
C PHE A 388 -18.80 8.18 23.14
N VAL A 389 -19.03 9.46 22.91
CA VAL A 389 -19.22 10.45 23.99
C VAL A 389 -20.64 10.96 23.93
N LEU A 390 -21.45 10.64 24.93
CA LEU A 390 -22.83 11.12 25.03
C LEU A 390 -22.88 12.49 25.68
N GLY A 391 -23.53 13.45 25.02
CA GLY A 391 -23.75 14.80 25.52
C GLY A 391 -25.23 15.15 25.63
N ARG A 392 -25.55 16.07 26.54
CA ARG A 392 -26.87 16.67 26.70
C ARG A 392 -26.81 18.18 26.76
N SER A 393 -27.79 18.85 26.16
CA SER A 393 -27.98 20.30 26.26
C SER A 393 -29.42 20.66 26.66
N ALA A 394 -29.58 21.78 27.37
CA ALA A 394 -30.87 22.40 27.69
C ALA A 394 -31.45 23.21 26.50
N VAL A 395 -30.61 23.53 25.52
CA VAL A 395 -30.94 24.38 24.37
C VAL A 395 -30.47 23.74 23.07
N MET A 396 -31.20 23.98 21.98
CA MET A 396 -30.74 23.58 20.65
C MET A 396 -29.61 24.51 20.20
N SER A 397 -28.36 24.06 20.31
CA SER A 397 -27.18 24.88 20.03
C SER A 397 -26.03 24.05 19.46
N SER A 398 -25.27 24.64 18.54
CA SER A 398 -23.99 24.10 18.04
C SER A 398 -22.78 24.53 18.88
N ASP A 399 -22.97 25.44 19.84
CA ASP A 399 -21.93 25.87 20.76
C ASP A 399 -21.78 24.83 21.89
N LEU A 400 -20.61 24.17 21.88
CA LEU A 400 -20.22 23.11 22.81
C LEU A 400 -20.27 23.52 24.29
N SER A 401 -20.22 24.83 24.61
CA SER A 401 -20.35 25.30 25.99
C SER A 401 -21.75 25.08 26.60
N ASN A 402 -22.76 24.86 25.75
CA ASN A 402 -24.13 24.52 26.18
C ASN A 402 -24.32 23.02 26.43
N TRP A 403 -23.31 22.21 26.12
CA TRP A 403 -23.37 20.75 26.21
C TRP A 403 -22.64 20.26 27.45
N VAL A 404 -23.28 19.34 28.17
CA VAL A 404 -22.69 18.61 29.30
C VAL A 404 -22.41 17.18 28.85
N LYS A 405 -21.18 16.72 29.04
CA LYS A 405 -20.83 15.30 28.84
C LYS A 405 -21.52 14.46 29.91
N LEU A 406 -22.29 13.47 29.48
CA LEU A 406 -22.96 12.51 30.35
C LEU A 406 -22.13 11.25 30.56
N ALA A 407 -21.55 10.71 29.49
CA ALA A 407 -20.80 9.46 29.56
C ALA A 407 -19.81 9.28 28.40
N ASP A 408 -18.76 8.51 28.69
CA ASP A 408 -17.90 7.86 27.70
C ASP A 408 -18.37 6.39 27.62
N ILE A 409 -18.86 5.98 26.45
CA ILE A 409 -19.40 4.64 26.19
C ILE A 409 -18.35 3.86 25.40
N GLU A 410 -17.85 2.75 25.95
CA GLU A 410 -16.89 1.89 25.27
C GLU A 410 -17.44 1.37 23.94
N GLY A 411 -16.64 1.46 22.88
CA GLY A 411 -16.97 0.88 21.57
C GLY A 411 -16.59 -0.60 21.48
N ALA A 412 -17.15 -1.35 20.53
CA ALA A 412 -16.80 -2.74 20.32
C ALA A 412 -15.43 -2.94 19.63
N GLY A 413 -14.70 -1.86 19.34
CA GLY A 413 -13.45 -1.90 18.59
C GLY A 413 -13.69 -2.25 17.13
N THR A 414 -13.20 -3.42 16.70
CA THR A 414 -13.36 -3.92 15.32
C THR A 414 -14.34 -5.08 15.35
N LYS A 415 -15.55 -4.84 14.83
CA LYS A 415 -16.65 -5.80 14.82
C LYS A 415 -17.50 -5.57 13.58
N ASN A 416 -17.58 -6.60 12.73
CA ASN A 416 -18.32 -6.58 11.46
C ASN A 416 -19.79 -7.02 11.61
N THR A 417 -20.32 -6.95 12.82
CA THR A 417 -21.70 -7.29 13.15
C THR A 417 -22.27 -6.21 14.05
N TYR A 418 -23.60 -6.13 14.12
CA TYR A 418 -24.22 -5.08 14.90
C TYR A 418 -23.90 -5.19 16.40
N THR A 419 -23.86 -4.04 17.07
CA THR A 419 -23.77 -3.96 18.53
C THR A 419 -24.87 -3.07 19.05
N ASP A 420 -25.57 -3.54 20.08
CA ASP A 420 -26.58 -2.77 20.80
C ASP A 420 -25.96 -2.10 22.03
N TYR A 421 -26.32 -0.84 22.22
CA TYR A 421 -25.90 -0.03 23.33
C TYR A 421 -27.10 0.60 24.01
N GLU A 422 -27.03 0.68 25.33
CA GLU A 422 -28.06 1.25 26.18
C GLU A 422 -27.41 2.08 27.29
N PHE A 423 -27.95 3.28 27.50
CA PHE A 423 -27.51 4.19 28.54
C PHE A 423 -28.72 4.93 29.13
N TYR A 424 -28.65 5.27 30.42
CA TYR A 424 -29.68 6.08 31.08
C TYR A 424 -29.10 7.41 31.54
N ASP A 425 -29.73 8.50 31.11
CA ASP A 425 -29.63 9.76 31.84
C ASP A 425 -30.53 9.67 33.08
N GLU A 426 -29.89 9.46 34.22
CA GLU A 426 -30.55 9.31 35.52
C GLU A 426 -31.09 10.64 36.07
N ASN A 427 -30.61 11.78 35.57
CA ASN A 427 -30.98 13.11 36.07
C ASN A 427 -31.22 14.10 34.92
N PRO A 428 -32.19 13.83 34.02
CA PRO A 428 -32.53 14.73 32.93
C PRO A 428 -33.00 16.09 33.46
N LEU A 429 -32.79 17.14 32.68
CA LEU A 429 -33.26 18.48 33.04
C LEU A 429 -34.79 18.53 32.98
N ASN A 430 -35.40 19.38 33.80
CA ASN A 430 -36.81 19.70 33.64
C ASN A 430 -37.02 20.40 32.29
N GLY A 431 -38.04 19.99 31.55
CA GLY A 431 -38.33 20.54 30.22
C GLY A 431 -37.68 19.74 29.08
N ILE A 432 -37.33 20.46 28.01
CA ILE A 432 -36.79 19.86 26.79
C ILE A 432 -35.29 19.59 26.97
N ASN A 433 -34.89 18.34 26.69
CA ASN A 433 -33.51 17.88 26.69
C ASN A 433 -33.10 17.48 25.27
N TYR A 434 -31.91 17.91 24.84
CA TYR A 434 -31.33 17.54 23.56
C TYR A 434 -30.12 16.62 23.78
N TYR A 435 -30.08 15.49 23.08
CA TYR A 435 -29.03 14.48 23.19
C TYR A 435 -28.30 14.28 21.86
N ALA A 436 -26.98 14.22 21.90
CA ALA A 436 -26.12 13.90 20.76
C ALA A 436 -24.95 13.04 21.21
N MET A 437 -24.39 12.26 20.29
CA MET A 437 -23.14 11.53 20.53
C MET A 437 -22.04 12.02 19.61
N VAL A 438 -20.85 12.20 20.18
CA VAL A 438 -19.60 12.28 19.43
C VAL A 438 -19.12 10.85 19.17
N TYR A 439 -18.73 10.57 17.93
CA TYR A 439 -18.23 9.26 17.51
C TYR A 439 -17.19 9.41 16.40
N TRP A 440 -16.52 8.32 16.06
CA TRP A 440 -15.58 8.31 14.94
C TRP A 440 -16.25 7.86 13.65
N LYS A 441 -16.10 8.66 12.59
CA LYS A 441 -16.48 8.32 11.22
C LYS A 441 -15.27 8.47 10.32
N ASP A 442 -14.80 7.35 9.77
CA ASP A 442 -13.66 7.28 8.85
C ASP A 442 -12.41 8.03 9.38
N GLY A 443 -12.10 7.86 10.66
CA GLY A 443 -10.94 8.47 11.31
C GLY A 443 -11.09 9.95 11.68
N LYS A 444 -12.31 10.51 11.61
CA LYS A 444 -12.62 11.87 12.08
C LYS A 444 -13.75 11.84 13.10
N GLU A 445 -13.73 12.80 14.02
CA GLU A 445 -14.88 13.01 14.91
C GLU A 445 -16.11 13.46 14.13
N ALA A 446 -17.25 12.90 14.48
CA ALA A 446 -18.55 13.17 13.91
C ALA A 446 -19.61 13.20 15.01
N TYR A 447 -20.78 13.76 14.68
CA TYR A 447 -21.90 13.91 15.60
C TYR A 447 -23.13 13.21 15.04
N THR A 448 -23.92 12.59 15.91
CA THR A 448 -25.24 12.08 15.52
C THR A 448 -26.20 13.23 15.23
N SER A 449 -27.36 12.92 14.62
CA SER A 449 -28.51 13.81 14.69
C SER A 449 -28.97 14.00 16.15
N LEU A 450 -29.66 15.10 16.43
CA LEU A 450 -30.20 15.39 17.76
C LEU A 450 -31.40 14.48 18.06
N ARG A 451 -31.47 14.01 19.31
CA ARG A 451 -32.70 13.45 19.90
C ARG A 451 -33.23 14.38 20.96
N THR A 452 -34.54 14.62 20.91
CA THR A 452 -35.22 15.60 21.78
C THR A 452 -36.20 14.87 22.66
N VAL A 453 -36.11 15.08 23.97
CA VAL A 453 -37.00 14.47 24.95
C VAL A 453 -37.58 15.55 25.85
N ASP A 454 -38.90 15.65 25.91
CA ASP A 454 -39.61 16.60 26.75
C ASP A 454 -40.05 15.93 28.06
N MET A 455 -39.46 16.37 29.17
CA MET A 455 -39.74 15.87 30.52
C MET A 455 -40.93 16.59 31.20
N THR A 456 -41.63 17.53 30.53
CA THR A 456 -42.72 18.31 31.14
C THR A 456 -44.02 17.54 31.40
N SER A 457 -44.24 16.40 30.73
CA SER A 457 -45.52 15.68 30.72
C SER A 457 -45.52 14.39 31.55
N ILE A 458 -44.47 14.13 32.33
CA ILE A 458 -44.31 12.85 33.04
C ILE A 458 -44.97 12.90 34.43
N PRO A 459 -45.95 12.01 34.72
CA PRO A 459 -46.57 11.92 36.03
C PRO A 459 -45.54 11.55 37.11
N GLY A 460 -45.47 12.33 38.20
CA GLY A 460 -44.61 12.05 39.36
C GLY A 460 -43.30 12.86 39.43
N ILE A 461 -42.95 13.64 38.40
CA ILE A 461 -41.95 14.70 38.55
C ILE A 461 -42.66 15.90 39.20
N THR A 462 -42.40 16.13 40.48
CA THR A 462 -42.88 17.32 41.18
C THR A 462 -42.33 18.54 40.45
N LYS A 463 -43.21 19.40 39.92
CA LYS A 463 -42.85 20.71 39.36
C LYS A 463 -42.12 21.53 40.43
N THR A 464 -40.81 21.39 40.54
CA THR A 464 -40.00 22.31 41.32
C THR A 464 -39.85 23.59 40.51
N ASN A 465 -40.64 24.58 40.93
CA ASN A 465 -40.65 25.97 40.47
C ASN A 465 -40.82 26.17 38.96
N THR A 466 -41.99 25.83 38.40
CA THR A 466 -42.48 26.62 37.27
C THR A 466 -43.08 27.89 37.85
N ALA A 467 -42.49 29.05 37.56
CA ALA A 467 -43.09 30.31 37.96
C ALA A 467 -44.49 30.43 37.35
N THR A 468 -45.48 30.83 38.15
CA THR A 468 -46.85 31.00 37.68
C THR A 468 -46.88 32.14 36.67
N VAL A 469 -47.08 31.84 35.38
CA VAL A 469 -47.33 32.85 34.36
C VAL A 469 -48.75 32.70 33.89
N THR A 470 -49.58 33.71 34.13
CA THR A 470 -50.99 33.73 33.73
C THR A 470 -51.16 34.20 32.29
N THR A 471 -50.22 35.00 31.76
CA THR A 471 -50.28 35.50 30.38
C THR A 471 -48.87 35.73 29.83
N PHE A 472 -48.63 35.28 28.59
CA PHE A 472 -47.45 35.68 27.82
C PHE A 472 -47.86 35.96 26.37
N ASP A 473 -47.98 37.25 26.03
CA ASP A 473 -48.47 37.71 24.73
C ASP A 473 -47.51 38.75 24.15
N VAL A 474 -47.17 38.59 22.86
CA VAL A 474 -46.38 39.59 22.12
C VAL A 474 -47.34 40.43 21.28
N TYR A 475 -47.37 41.73 21.51
CA TYR A 475 -48.35 42.63 20.88
C TYR A 475 -47.84 44.06 20.69
N PRO A 476 -48.34 44.79 19.67
CA PRO A 476 -49.13 44.26 18.56
C PRO A 476 -48.31 43.29 17.71
N ASN A 477 -48.98 42.33 17.07
CA ASN A 477 -48.33 41.38 16.17
C ASN A 477 -49.23 41.17 14.93
N PRO A 478 -48.90 41.73 13.75
CA PRO A 478 -47.64 42.41 13.42
C PRO A 478 -47.41 43.76 14.15
N SER A 479 -46.13 44.12 14.35
CA SER A 479 -45.71 45.40 14.94
C SER A 479 -44.99 46.29 13.92
N LYS A 480 -45.16 47.61 14.07
CA LYS A 480 -44.47 48.66 13.30
C LYS A 480 -43.08 48.97 13.88
N GLY A 481 -42.24 47.94 14.02
CA GLY A 481 -40.82 48.07 14.40
C GLY A 481 -40.47 48.03 15.90
N LYS A 482 -41.44 47.91 16.82
CA LYS A 482 -41.18 47.76 18.27
C LYS A 482 -41.59 46.37 18.76
N VAL A 483 -40.68 45.64 19.41
CA VAL A 483 -41.03 44.36 20.03
C VAL A 483 -41.48 44.60 21.46
N GLN A 484 -42.76 44.36 21.73
CA GLN A 484 -43.38 44.51 23.05
C GLN A 484 -44.11 43.23 23.45
N PHE A 485 -44.06 42.86 24.73
CA PHE A 485 -44.77 41.70 25.27
C PHE A 485 -45.28 41.94 26.68
N ALA A 486 -46.38 41.27 27.03
CA ALA A 486 -46.86 41.13 28.41
C ALA A 486 -46.38 39.79 28.97
N LEU A 487 -45.95 39.80 30.23
CA LEU A 487 -45.61 38.61 31.01
C LEU A 487 -46.25 38.77 32.39
N LYS A 488 -47.48 38.28 32.52
CA LYS A 488 -48.31 38.47 33.72
C LYS A 488 -48.18 37.30 34.70
N GLY A 489 -48.20 37.62 35.99
CA GLY A 489 -48.13 36.67 37.09
C GLY A 489 -46.72 36.21 37.47
N TYR A 490 -45.70 36.55 36.67
CA TYR A 490 -44.33 36.12 36.94
C TYR A 490 -43.70 36.90 38.11
N THR A 491 -43.32 36.19 39.16
CA THR A 491 -42.70 36.76 40.37
C THR A 491 -41.24 36.31 40.60
N GLY A 492 -40.65 35.58 39.65
CA GLY A 492 -39.35 34.90 39.79
C GLY A 492 -38.09 35.78 39.70
N GLY A 493 -38.20 37.09 39.89
CA GLY A 493 -37.08 38.04 39.81
C GLY A 493 -36.82 38.55 38.40
N ASP A 494 -35.55 38.80 38.04
CA ASP A 494 -35.20 39.35 36.73
C ASP A 494 -35.49 38.35 35.60
N ILE A 495 -35.81 38.88 34.42
CA ILE A 495 -36.02 38.11 33.18
C ILE A 495 -34.98 38.50 32.13
N THR A 496 -34.46 37.52 31.41
CA THR A 496 -33.62 37.73 30.23
C THR A 496 -34.44 37.43 28.97
N VAL A 497 -34.52 38.42 28.08
CA VAL A 497 -35.26 38.36 26.83
C VAL A 497 -34.28 38.35 25.67
N THR A 498 -34.40 37.35 24.80
CA THR A 498 -33.59 37.20 23.59
C THR A 498 -34.48 37.25 22.37
N LEU A 499 -34.23 38.19 21.46
CA LEU A 499 -34.84 38.26 20.14
C LEU A 499 -33.92 37.54 19.16
N SER A 500 -34.40 36.53 18.45
CA SER A 500 -33.65 35.83 17.42
C SER A 500 -34.40 35.80 16.08
N ASP A 501 -33.68 35.65 14.98
CA ASP A 501 -34.31 35.30 13.71
C ASP A 501 -34.79 33.84 13.70
N LEU A 502 -35.41 33.40 12.61
CA LEU A 502 -35.92 32.03 12.45
C LEU A 502 -34.82 30.95 12.39
N PHE A 503 -33.55 31.34 12.23
CA PHE A 503 -32.40 30.44 12.20
C PHE A 503 -31.63 30.42 13.54
N GLY A 504 -32.14 31.11 14.56
CA GLY A 504 -31.55 31.14 15.90
C GLY A 504 -30.45 32.19 16.08
N LYS A 505 -30.18 33.05 15.09
CA LYS A 505 -29.22 34.15 15.24
C LYS A 505 -29.79 35.19 16.20
N THR A 506 -29.06 35.50 17.26
CA THR A 506 -29.46 36.53 18.22
C THR A 506 -29.38 37.92 17.58
N ILE A 507 -30.51 38.62 17.61
CA ILE A 507 -30.70 39.99 17.11
C ILE A 507 -30.60 41.01 18.26
N GLY A 508 -31.01 40.62 19.46
CA GLY A 508 -30.86 41.42 20.67
C GLY A 508 -31.08 40.59 21.92
N LYS A 509 -30.40 40.95 23.02
CA LYS A 509 -30.53 40.29 24.32
C LYS A 509 -30.55 41.35 25.41
N GLU A 510 -31.62 41.38 26.19
CA GLU A 510 -31.86 42.39 27.22
C GLU A 510 -32.33 41.72 28.52
N THR A 511 -31.99 42.31 29.67
CA THR A 511 -32.48 41.84 30.98
C THR A 511 -33.38 42.90 31.58
N PHE A 512 -34.54 42.48 32.08
CA PHE A 512 -35.52 43.35 32.71
C PHE A 512 -35.75 42.92 34.15
N LYS A 513 -35.90 43.90 35.04
CA LYS A 513 -36.50 43.66 36.36
C LYS A 513 -38.01 43.56 36.20
N VAL A 514 -38.63 42.63 36.92
CA VAL A 514 -40.09 42.53 36.94
C VAL A 514 -40.69 43.85 37.39
N ASN A 515 -41.62 44.39 36.59
CA ASN A 515 -42.26 45.66 36.85
C ASN A 515 -43.76 45.48 37.13
N SER A 516 -44.37 46.45 37.83
CA SER A 516 -45.78 46.40 38.23
C SER A 516 -46.76 46.46 37.04
N THR A 517 -46.29 46.89 35.87
CA THR A 517 -47.07 46.95 34.63
C THR A 517 -47.06 45.64 33.84
N GLU A 518 -46.23 44.67 34.25
CA GLU A 518 -46.05 43.35 33.64
C GLU A 518 -45.86 43.37 32.11
N THR A 519 -45.34 44.48 31.58
CA THR A 519 -45.19 44.75 30.15
C THR A 519 -43.78 45.25 29.88
N TYR A 520 -43.18 44.78 28.78
CA TYR A 520 -41.77 45.00 28.47
C TYR A 520 -41.62 45.33 26.98
N ILE A 521 -40.67 46.23 26.67
CA ILE A 521 -40.38 46.68 25.32
C ILE A 521 -38.88 46.55 25.10
N LEU A 522 -38.47 45.76 24.12
CA LEU A 522 -37.06 45.64 23.75
C LEU A 522 -36.58 46.93 23.10
N GLN A 523 -35.32 47.29 23.35
CA GLN A 523 -34.63 48.37 22.64
C GLN A 523 -34.19 47.95 21.24
N ALA A 524 -34.03 46.64 20.97
CA ALA A 524 -33.75 46.14 19.64
C ALA A 524 -34.76 46.69 18.59
N ARG A 525 -34.22 47.19 17.46
CA ARG A 525 -34.96 47.72 16.31
C ARG A 525 -34.54 47.02 15.02
N PRO A 526 -34.81 45.71 14.87
CA PRO A 526 -34.43 45.02 13.65
C PRO A 526 -35.34 45.40 12.48
N SER A 527 -34.86 45.14 11.26
CA SER A 527 -35.62 45.36 10.03
C SER A 527 -36.91 44.53 9.98
N ALA A 528 -37.84 44.89 9.08
CA ALA A 528 -39.03 44.09 8.82
C ALA A 528 -38.67 42.62 8.59
N GLY A 529 -39.44 41.72 9.19
CA GLY A 529 -39.10 40.30 9.24
C GLY A 529 -39.87 39.53 10.32
N THR A 530 -39.68 38.21 10.33
CA THR A 530 -40.22 37.34 11.38
C THR A 530 -39.11 36.97 12.36
N TYR A 531 -39.40 37.10 13.66
CA TYR A 531 -38.47 36.83 14.75
C TYR A 531 -39.14 36.00 15.85
N VAL A 532 -38.33 35.47 16.75
CA VAL A 532 -38.75 34.75 17.96
C VAL A 532 -38.27 35.53 19.19
N VAL A 533 -39.20 35.85 20.09
CA VAL A 533 -38.91 36.41 21.41
C VAL A 533 -38.85 35.25 22.39
N ASN A 534 -37.69 35.01 23.00
CA ASN A 534 -37.47 34.03 24.06
C ASN A 534 -37.30 34.75 25.39
N VAL A 535 -38.12 34.44 26.39
CA VAL A 535 -38.07 35.00 27.75
C VAL A 535 -37.69 33.89 28.72
N THR A 536 -36.62 34.13 29.47
CA THR A 536 -36.07 33.18 30.45
C THR A 536 -35.91 33.86 31.81
N GLY A 537 -36.08 33.10 32.88
CA GLY A 537 -35.95 33.56 34.26
C GLY A 537 -36.04 32.39 35.25
N THR A 538 -36.00 32.66 36.55
CA THR A 538 -36.13 31.62 37.59
C THR A 538 -37.44 30.85 37.40
N GLY A 539 -37.37 29.60 36.95
CA GLY A 539 -38.55 28.78 36.70
C GLY A 539 -39.40 29.22 35.50
N LEU A 540 -38.87 30.06 34.61
CA LEU A 540 -39.56 30.62 33.45
C LEU A 540 -38.78 30.33 32.16
N SER A 541 -39.48 29.74 31.19
CA SER A 541 -39.06 29.71 29.79
C SER A 541 -40.28 29.82 28.89
N LYS A 542 -40.36 30.89 28.09
CA LYS A 542 -41.49 31.17 27.18
C LYS A 542 -40.96 31.71 25.86
N SER A 543 -41.60 31.33 24.76
CA SER A 543 -41.22 31.77 23.42
C SER A 543 -42.44 32.16 22.61
N ALA A 544 -42.35 33.23 21.83
CA ALA A 544 -43.42 33.69 20.96
C ALA A 544 -42.87 34.31 19.67
N LYS A 545 -43.59 34.09 18.57
CA LYS A 545 -43.28 34.68 17.27
C LYS A 545 -43.70 36.15 17.25
N VAL A 546 -42.87 37.02 16.67
CA VAL A 546 -43.21 38.41 16.36
C VAL A 546 -42.92 38.72 14.90
N ILE A 547 -43.86 39.40 14.24
CA ILE A 547 -43.74 39.86 12.86
C ILE A 547 -43.56 41.38 12.90
N LEU A 548 -42.49 41.88 12.30
CA LEU A 548 -42.22 43.31 12.14
C LEU A 548 -42.49 43.71 10.69
N GLN A 549 -43.26 44.79 10.50
CA GLN A 549 -43.66 45.35 9.21
C GLN A 549 -43.26 46.82 9.08
#